data_AF-A0A1V3XMM1-F1
#
_entry.id   AF-A0A1V3XMM1-F1
#
_cell.length_a   1.000
_cell.length_b   1.000
_cell.length_c   1.000
_cell.angle_alpha   90.00
_cell.angle_beta   90.00
_cell.angle_gamma   90.00
#
_symmetry.space_group_name_H-M   'P 1'
#
loop_
_entity.id
_entity.type
_entity.pdbx_description
1 polymer ?
#
loop_
_entity_poly.entity_id
_entity_poly.type
_entity_poly.pdbx_seq_one_letter_code
_entity_poly.pdbx_strand_id
1 'polypeptide(L)'
;MVALDAAGVPSFNEMQNRVRATRIEFWAFDLLYLDGRSLLRAKYQDRRKLLETLGAAGHLTVPELLPGDGAEAMAYSRKRGWEGVIAKRRDSGYQPGRRSAAWIKDKHWNTQEVVIGGWRAGEGGRSSGIGSLLMGIPGPSGLHFAGRVGTGFTQRNLDSLKRTLAPLRTDENPFGASLPAREAKGVTFVEPTLVGEVRYSEWTPDNRLRQTSWRGLRPDKDPSEVVRE
;
A
#
# COMPACT_ATOMS: atom_id res chain seq x y z
N MET A 1 4.56 5.32 16.84
CA MET A 1 4.42 6.77 16.62
C MET A 1 3.62 6.99 15.36
N VAL A 2 2.78 8.02 15.34
CA VAL A 2 1.92 8.38 14.20
C VAL A 2 1.94 9.89 14.00
N ALA A 3 1.78 10.32 12.76
CA ALA A 3 1.42 11.69 12.38
C ALA A 3 0.04 11.57 11.73
N LEU A 4 -0.87 12.47 12.06
CA LEU A 4 -2.26 12.40 11.61
C LEU A 4 -2.45 13.33 10.41
N ASP A 5 -3.29 12.92 9.46
CA ASP A 5 -3.79 13.80 8.42
C ASP A 5 -4.90 14.74 8.95
N ALA A 6 -5.47 15.55 8.05
CA ALA A 6 -6.54 16.48 8.37
C ALA A 6 -7.83 15.80 8.88
N ALA A 7 -8.03 14.51 8.59
CA ALA A 7 -9.16 13.72 9.08
C ALA A 7 -8.85 12.99 10.40
N GLY A 8 -7.65 13.15 10.96
CA GLY A 8 -7.22 12.49 12.19
C GLY A 8 -6.78 11.04 11.98
N VAL A 9 -6.52 10.60 10.75
CA VAL A 9 -6.07 9.24 10.43
C VAL A 9 -4.54 9.21 10.35
N PRO A 10 -3.86 8.19 10.92
CA PRO A 10 -2.42 8.04 10.77
C PRO A 10 -1.99 7.99 9.31
N SER A 11 -1.19 8.97 8.89
CA SER A 11 -0.66 9.09 7.54
C SER A 11 0.85 8.85 7.52
N PHE A 12 1.28 7.93 6.68
CA PHE A 12 2.70 7.70 6.46
C PHE A 12 3.35 8.89 5.74
N ASN A 13 2.63 9.53 4.81
CA ASN A 13 3.14 10.69 4.08
C ASN A 13 3.46 11.84 5.05
N GLU A 14 2.53 12.13 5.96
CA GLU A 14 2.72 13.13 7.02
C GLU A 14 3.90 12.77 7.93
N MET A 15 4.03 11.49 8.30
CA MET A 15 5.14 11.02 9.13
C MET A 15 6.51 11.10 8.41
N GLN A 16 6.55 10.78 7.12
CA GLN A 16 7.76 10.76 6.31
C GLN A 16 8.25 12.17 5.99
N ASN A 17 7.33 13.08 5.69
CA ASN A 17 7.61 14.47 5.35
C ASN A 17 7.48 15.42 6.55
N ARG A 18 7.48 14.87 7.76
CA ARG A 18 7.31 15.66 8.99
C ARG A 18 8.35 16.77 9.08
N VAL A 19 7.90 17.95 9.46
CA VAL A 19 8.75 19.06 9.85
C VAL A 19 8.89 19.09 11.38
N ARG A 20 9.77 19.93 11.91
CA ARG A 20 9.99 20.03 13.36
C ARG A 20 8.72 20.35 14.15
N ALA A 21 7.78 21.08 13.53
CA ALA A 21 6.51 21.46 14.13
C ALA A 21 5.40 20.38 13.99
N THR A 22 5.63 19.30 13.24
CA THR A 22 4.62 18.25 13.06
C THR A 22 4.34 17.57 14.39
N ARG A 23 3.07 17.55 14.80
CA ARG A 23 2.64 16.84 16.00
C ARG A 23 2.75 15.34 15.79
N ILE A 24 3.51 14.68 16.67
CA ILE A 24 3.69 13.23 16.66
C ILE A 24 3.06 12.63 17.91
N GLU A 25 2.28 11.58 17.71
CA GLU A 25 1.62 10.87 18.81
C GLU A 25 2.20 9.46 18.98
N PHE A 26 2.20 8.96 20.21
CA PHE A 26 2.54 7.58 20.51
C PHE A 26 1.28 6.80 20.86
N TRP A 27 0.80 6.00 19.91
CA TRP A 27 -0.33 5.09 20.12
C TRP A 27 0.18 3.70 20.54
N ALA A 28 -0.04 3.35 21.79
CA ALA A 28 0.40 2.09 22.38
C ALA A 28 -0.59 0.96 22.10
N PHE A 29 -0.06 -0.23 21.78
CA PHE A 29 -0.87 -1.40 21.38
C PHE A 29 -0.48 -2.71 22.08
N ASP A 30 0.57 -2.69 22.89
CA ASP A 30 1.02 -3.81 23.72
C ASP A 30 1.83 -3.30 24.93
N LEU A 31 1.96 -4.11 25.96
CA LEU A 31 2.75 -3.85 27.16
C LEU A 31 3.67 -5.04 27.39
N LEU A 32 4.99 -4.82 27.28
CA LEU A 32 5.98 -5.91 27.28
C LEU A 32 6.64 -6.11 28.64
N TYR A 33 6.61 -5.09 29.49
CA TYR A 33 7.24 -5.06 30.81
C TYR A 33 6.49 -4.07 31.71
N LEU A 34 6.33 -4.40 32.98
CA LEU A 34 5.70 -3.54 33.98
C LEU A 34 6.28 -3.86 35.37
N ASP A 35 6.76 -2.85 36.10
CA ASP A 35 7.15 -2.92 37.51
C ASP A 35 7.98 -4.16 37.90
N GLY A 36 9.11 -4.36 37.21
CA GLY A 36 10.00 -5.49 37.50
C GLY A 36 9.65 -6.80 36.77
N ARG A 37 8.52 -6.86 36.06
CA ARG A 37 7.98 -8.10 35.49
C ARG A 37 7.96 -8.07 33.97
N SER A 38 8.59 -9.09 33.38
CA SER A 38 8.46 -9.37 31.95
C SER A 38 7.10 -9.96 31.63
N LEU A 39 6.42 -9.40 30.62
CA LEU A 39 5.11 -9.85 30.15
C LEU A 39 5.19 -10.66 28.85
N LEU A 40 6.38 -10.97 28.35
CA LEU A 40 6.55 -11.64 27.05
C LEU A 40 5.82 -12.99 26.97
N ARG A 41 5.77 -13.74 28.08
CA ARG A 41 5.06 -15.04 28.16
C ARG A 41 3.58 -14.90 28.54
N ALA A 42 3.14 -13.72 28.99
CA ALA A 42 1.75 -13.49 29.36
C ALA A 42 0.86 -13.46 28.10
N LYS A 43 -0.40 -13.88 28.22
CA LYS A 43 -1.36 -13.88 27.12
C LYS A 43 -1.69 -12.43 26.70
N TYR A 44 -1.91 -12.20 25.41
CA TYR A 44 -2.25 -10.87 24.88
C TYR A 44 -3.42 -10.22 25.61
N GLN A 45 -4.47 -10.99 25.94
CA GLN A 45 -5.62 -10.48 26.68
C GLN A 45 -5.24 -9.86 28.04
N ASP A 46 -4.26 -10.43 28.74
CA ASP A 46 -3.86 -9.97 30.07
C ASP A 46 -2.95 -8.74 29.96
N ARG A 47 -2.01 -8.76 29.00
CA ARG A 47 -1.17 -7.60 28.68
C ARG A 47 -2.02 -6.40 28.24
N ARG A 48 -3.07 -6.64 27.46
CA ARG A 48 -3.98 -5.61 26.96
C ARG A 48 -4.77 -4.96 28.09
N LYS A 49 -5.29 -5.74 29.03
CA LYS A 49 -5.97 -5.20 30.23
C LYS A 49 -5.07 -4.27 31.04
N LEU A 50 -3.83 -4.71 31.31
CA LEU A 50 -2.85 -3.87 32.02
C LEU A 50 -2.55 -2.58 31.25
N LEU A 51 -2.39 -2.67 29.93
CA LEU A 51 -2.17 -1.50 29.08
C LEU A 51 -3.35 -0.53 29.13
N GLU A 52 -4.60 -1.02 29.10
CA GLU A 52 -5.80 -0.19 29.19
C GLU A 52 -5.92 0.51 30.55
N THR A 53 -5.56 -0.17 31.64
CA THR A 53 -5.46 0.47 32.97
C THR A 53 -4.45 1.62 32.98
N LEU A 54 -3.28 1.44 32.38
CA LEU A 54 -2.28 2.51 32.24
C LEU A 54 -2.77 3.66 31.35
N GLY A 55 -3.50 3.35 30.28
CA GLY A 55 -4.10 4.35 29.39
C GLY A 55 -5.14 5.21 30.10
N ALA A 56 -6.01 4.59 30.89
CA ALA A 56 -7.04 5.28 31.68
C ALA A 56 -6.46 6.22 32.76
N ALA A 57 -5.24 5.94 33.23
CA ALA A 57 -4.54 6.80 34.19
C ALA A 57 -3.97 8.10 33.59
N GLY A 58 -4.13 8.34 32.27
CA GLY A 58 -4.02 9.67 31.68
C GLY A 58 -2.69 10.04 31.01
N HIS A 59 -1.78 9.09 30.78
CA HIS A 59 -0.46 9.38 30.19
C HIS A 59 -0.14 8.61 28.92
N LEU A 60 -1.04 7.74 28.46
CA LEU A 60 -0.78 6.87 27.33
C LEU A 60 -1.99 6.78 26.42
N THR A 61 -1.81 7.16 25.15
CA THR A 61 -2.83 6.93 24.13
C THR A 61 -2.87 5.44 23.80
N VAL A 62 -3.93 4.77 24.20
CA VAL A 62 -4.18 3.35 23.93
C VAL A 62 -5.44 3.25 23.07
N PRO A 63 -5.33 3.12 21.73
CA PRO A 63 -6.50 2.95 20.88
C PRO A 63 -7.34 1.76 21.32
N GLU A 64 -8.66 1.93 21.31
CA GLU A 64 -9.61 0.88 21.68
C GLU A 64 -9.52 -0.32 20.73
N LEU A 65 -9.94 -1.48 21.23
CA LEU A 65 -10.14 -2.65 20.39
C LEU A 65 -11.39 -2.45 19.52
N LEU A 66 -11.36 -3.01 18.32
CA LEU A 66 -12.54 -3.05 17.47
C LEU A 66 -13.55 -4.07 18.01
N PRO A 67 -14.86 -3.72 18.07
CA PRO A 67 -15.90 -4.65 18.46
C PRO A 67 -16.15 -5.67 17.35
N GLY A 68 -16.86 -6.75 17.72
CA GLY A 68 -17.35 -7.72 16.76
C GLY A 68 -16.32 -8.73 16.29
N ASP A 69 -16.67 -9.47 15.25
CA ASP A 69 -15.81 -10.43 14.58
C ASP A 69 -14.86 -9.76 13.56
N GLY A 70 -14.12 -10.59 12.79
CA GLY A 70 -13.17 -10.08 11.81
C GLY A 70 -13.80 -9.25 10.68
N ALA A 71 -14.99 -9.62 10.22
CA ALA A 71 -15.68 -8.91 9.14
C ALA A 71 -16.21 -7.57 9.64
N GLU A 72 -16.78 -7.54 10.84
CA GLU A 72 -17.24 -6.31 11.50
C GLU A 72 -16.09 -5.35 11.78
N ALA A 73 -14.96 -5.85 12.29
CA ALA A 73 -13.76 -5.05 12.51
C ALA A 73 -13.21 -4.45 11.21
N MET A 74 -13.20 -5.21 10.12
CA MET A 74 -12.80 -4.70 8.80
C MET A 74 -13.76 -3.62 8.29
N ALA A 75 -15.07 -3.83 8.40
CA ALA A 75 -16.06 -2.85 8.00
C ALA A 75 -15.94 -1.55 8.82
N TYR A 76 -15.70 -1.66 10.14
CA TYR A 76 -15.47 -0.52 11.02
C TYR A 76 -14.21 0.27 10.64
N SER A 77 -13.11 -0.44 10.41
CA SER A 77 -11.84 0.15 9.95
C SER A 77 -12.02 0.91 8.63
N ARG A 78 -12.76 0.32 7.67
CA ARG A 78 -13.04 0.94 6.36
C ARG A 78 -13.84 2.24 6.50
N LYS A 79 -14.90 2.24 7.32
CA LYS A 79 -15.74 3.44 7.56
C LYS A 79 -14.96 4.60 8.15
N ARG A 80 -13.87 4.34 8.85
CA ARG A 80 -12.99 5.35 9.45
C ARG A 80 -11.79 5.73 8.58
N GLY A 81 -11.70 5.20 7.35
CA GLY A 81 -10.58 5.45 6.45
C GLY A 81 -9.24 4.90 6.93
N TRP A 82 -9.24 3.92 7.84
CA TRP A 82 -8.00 3.32 8.33
C TRP A 82 -7.39 2.36 7.29
N GLU A 83 -6.08 2.11 7.37
CA GLU A 83 -5.36 1.20 6.44
C GLU A 83 -5.94 -0.23 6.45
N GLY A 84 -6.45 -0.67 7.61
CA GLY A 84 -6.93 -2.02 7.84
C GLY A 84 -6.98 -2.37 9.32
N VAL A 85 -6.78 -3.65 9.63
CA VAL A 85 -6.80 -4.19 10.99
C VAL A 85 -5.58 -5.06 11.26
N ILE A 86 -5.23 -5.18 12.55
CA ILE A 86 -4.30 -6.19 13.03
C ILE A 86 -5.04 -7.06 14.02
N ALA A 87 -5.36 -8.29 13.62
CA ALA A 87 -5.94 -9.29 14.50
C ALA A 87 -4.83 -9.94 15.34
N LYS A 88 -5.00 -9.98 16.66
CA LYS A 88 -4.07 -10.61 17.60
C LYS A 88 -4.78 -11.70 18.38
N ARG A 89 -4.24 -12.92 18.37
CA ARG A 89 -4.83 -14.05 19.10
C ARG A 89 -4.76 -13.79 20.60
N ARG A 90 -5.91 -13.87 21.29
CA ARG A 90 -6.07 -13.48 22.70
C ARG A 90 -5.14 -14.23 23.67
N ASP A 91 -4.87 -15.50 23.38
CA ASP A 91 -4.05 -16.38 24.20
C ASP A 91 -2.55 -16.36 23.84
N SER A 92 -2.13 -15.49 22.92
CA SER A 92 -0.74 -15.49 22.43
C SER A 92 0.23 -14.72 23.33
N GLY A 93 1.41 -15.30 23.57
CA GLY A 93 2.57 -14.57 24.09
C GLY A 93 3.19 -13.63 23.05
N TYR A 94 4.03 -12.71 23.49
CA TYR A 94 4.80 -11.84 22.61
C TYR A 94 6.11 -12.54 22.21
N GLN A 95 6.44 -12.54 20.92
CA GLN A 95 7.63 -13.18 20.37
C GLN A 95 8.54 -12.13 19.73
N PRO A 96 9.54 -11.58 20.46
CA PRO A 96 10.42 -10.55 19.93
C PRO A 96 11.15 -11.02 18.67
N GLY A 97 11.17 -10.16 17.65
CA GLY A 97 11.90 -10.41 16.39
C GLY A 97 11.31 -11.52 15.50
N ARG A 98 10.15 -12.10 15.83
CA ARG A 98 9.55 -13.20 15.05
C ARG A 98 8.26 -12.79 14.35
N ARG A 99 8.12 -13.19 13.09
CA ARG A 99 6.84 -13.17 12.37
C ARG A 99 5.99 -14.34 12.87
N SER A 100 4.98 -14.05 13.68
CA SER A 100 4.09 -15.05 14.28
C SER A 100 2.76 -15.12 13.53
N ALA A 101 2.20 -16.33 13.39
CA ALA A 101 0.84 -16.53 12.89
C ALA A 101 -0.24 -16.02 13.88
N ALA A 102 0.14 -15.69 15.11
CA ALA A 102 -0.78 -15.13 16.10
C ALA A 102 -1.18 -13.67 15.80
N TRP A 103 -0.44 -12.98 14.93
CA TRP A 103 -0.71 -11.59 14.52
C TRP A 103 -0.92 -11.55 13.02
N ILE A 104 -2.12 -11.19 12.60
CA ILE A 104 -2.51 -11.11 11.19
C ILE A 104 -2.82 -9.65 10.87
N LYS A 105 -2.04 -9.06 9.97
CA LYS A 105 -2.35 -7.75 9.39
C LYS A 105 -3.17 -7.97 8.14
N ASP A 106 -4.37 -7.40 8.11
CA ASP A 106 -5.21 -7.35 6.93
C ASP A 106 -5.48 -5.89 6.55
N LYS A 107 -5.47 -5.59 5.25
CA LYS A 107 -5.55 -4.21 4.73
C LYS A 107 -6.74 -4.08 3.81
N HIS A 108 -7.33 -2.89 3.79
CA HIS A 108 -8.19 -2.52 2.67
C HIS A 108 -7.33 -2.30 1.43
N TRP A 109 -7.81 -2.82 0.31
CA TRP A 109 -7.23 -2.57 -0.99
C TRP A 109 -8.27 -1.87 -1.84
N ASN A 110 -7.83 -0.79 -2.49
CA ASN A 110 -8.57 -0.15 -3.56
C ASN A 110 -8.13 -0.74 -4.89
N THR A 111 -8.96 -0.60 -5.90
CA THR A 111 -8.66 -0.99 -7.28
C THR A 111 -8.73 0.24 -8.17
N GLN A 112 -7.89 0.27 -9.19
CA GLN A 112 -7.87 1.36 -10.16
C GLN A 112 -7.55 0.77 -11.52
N GLU A 113 -8.37 1.12 -12.52
CA GLU A 113 -8.05 0.91 -13.92
C GLU A 113 -6.93 1.88 -14.35
N VAL A 114 -5.95 1.40 -15.10
CA VAL A 114 -4.77 2.19 -15.49
C VAL A 114 -4.38 1.86 -16.92
N VAL A 115 -3.84 2.84 -17.64
CA VAL A 115 -3.27 2.64 -18.97
C VAL A 115 -1.77 2.38 -18.85
N ILE A 116 -1.28 1.37 -19.56
CA ILE A 116 0.15 1.06 -19.61
C ILE A 116 0.82 2.02 -20.61
N GLY A 117 1.76 2.82 -20.12
CA GLY A 117 2.57 3.73 -20.97
C GLY A 117 4.01 3.27 -21.17
N GLY A 118 4.43 2.21 -20.48
CA GLY A 118 5.79 1.66 -20.66
C GLY A 118 6.10 0.54 -19.69
N TRP A 119 7.30 -0.02 -19.80
CA TRP A 119 7.80 -1.04 -18.89
C TRP A 119 9.30 -0.93 -18.69
N ARG A 120 9.79 -1.57 -17.63
CA ARG A 120 11.22 -1.73 -17.33
C ARG A 120 11.57 -3.19 -17.18
N ALA A 121 12.77 -3.55 -17.60
CA ALA A 121 13.33 -4.87 -17.35
C ALA A 121 13.51 -5.12 -15.84
N GLY A 122 13.46 -6.39 -15.43
CA GLY A 122 13.83 -6.79 -14.08
C GLY A 122 15.33 -6.65 -13.81
N GLU A 123 15.73 -6.81 -12.55
CA GLU A 123 17.14 -6.89 -12.16
C GLU A 123 17.56 -8.35 -11.95
N GLY A 124 18.86 -8.64 -12.07
CA GLY A 124 19.42 -9.98 -11.84
C GLY A 124 18.86 -11.04 -12.78
N GLY A 125 18.45 -12.20 -12.24
CA GLY A 125 17.91 -13.33 -13.01
C GLY A 125 16.59 -13.06 -13.74
N ARG A 126 16.02 -11.85 -13.62
CA ARG A 126 14.82 -11.38 -14.35
C ARG A 126 15.11 -10.29 -15.38
N SER A 127 16.37 -10.05 -15.69
CA SER A 127 16.81 -9.01 -16.65
C SER A 127 16.26 -9.19 -18.07
N SER A 128 15.89 -10.41 -18.46
CA SER A 128 15.32 -10.72 -19.78
C SER A 128 13.81 -10.49 -19.89
N GLY A 129 13.14 -10.11 -18.80
CA GLY A 129 11.68 -9.98 -18.72
C GLY A 129 11.22 -8.66 -18.10
N ILE A 130 9.90 -8.47 -18.07
CA ILE A 130 9.28 -7.28 -17.46
C ILE A 130 9.49 -7.36 -15.93
N GLY A 131 10.13 -6.34 -15.37
CA GLY A 131 10.28 -6.14 -13.93
C GLY A 131 9.20 -5.22 -13.36
N SER A 132 8.79 -4.20 -14.11
CA SER A 132 7.68 -3.32 -13.72
C SER A 132 7.01 -2.67 -14.92
N LEU A 133 5.72 -2.36 -14.80
CA LEU A 133 4.99 -1.50 -15.74
C LEU A 133 4.96 -0.05 -15.23
N LEU A 134 5.02 0.90 -16.15
CA LEU A 134 4.70 2.31 -15.93
C LEU A 134 3.25 2.53 -16.31
N MET A 135 2.51 3.18 -15.42
CA MET A 135 1.06 3.32 -15.50
C MET A 135 0.67 4.78 -15.48
N GLY A 136 -0.42 5.12 -16.15
CA GLY A 136 -1.00 6.44 -16.05
C GLY A 136 -2.51 6.45 -16.22
N ILE A 137 -3.09 7.59 -15.86
CA ILE A 137 -4.50 7.91 -16.09
C ILE A 137 -4.55 8.86 -17.30
N PRO A 138 -5.37 8.60 -18.32
CA PRO A 138 -5.55 9.51 -19.44
C PRO A 138 -5.89 10.94 -19.00
N GLY A 139 -5.34 11.91 -19.71
CA GLY A 139 -5.61 13.33 -19.52
C GLY A 139 -5.42 14.11 -20.81
N PRO A 140 -5.66 15.44 -20.79
CA PRO A 140 -5.69 16.26 -21.99
C PRO A 140 -4.39 16.29 -22.80
N SER A 141 -3.24 16.08 -22.14
CA SER A 141 -1.91 16.11 -22.77
C SER A 141 -1.24 14.73 -22.88
N GLY A 142 -2.01 13.65 -22.69
CA GLY A 142 -1.50 12.28 -22.61
C GLY A 142 -1.67 11.68 -21.21
N LEU A 143 -0.92 10.65 -20.89
CA LEU A 143 -1.04 9.95 -19.61
C LEU A 143 -0.48 10.79 -18.45
N HIS A 144 -1.26 10.99 -17.41
CA HIS A 144 -0.77 11.42 -16.10
C HIS A 144 -0.13 10.24 -15.38
N PHE A 145 1.17 10.33 -15.10
CA PHE A 145 1.92 9.24 -14.51
C PHE A 145 1.42 8.89 -13.10
N ALA A 146 0.84 7.69 -12.96
CA ALA A 146 0.28 7.18 -11.72
C ALA A 146 1.29 6.31 -10.93
N GLY A 147 2.52 6.17 -11.41
CA GLY A 147 3.57 5.38 -10.78
C GLY A 147 3.89 4.08 -11.52
N ARG A 148 4.58 3.17 -10.82
CA ARG A 148 4.99 1.86 -11.34
C ARG A 148 4.35 0.73 -10.54
N VAL A 149 4.18 -0.41 -11.18
CA VAL A 149 3.81 -1.67 -10.53
C VAL A 149 4.82 -2.75 -10.87
N GLY A 150 5.44 -3.33 -9.84
CA GLY A 150 6.48 -4.36 -9.95
C GLY A 150 6.15 -5.68 -9.24
N THR A 151 4.94 -5.79 -8.68
CA THR A 151 4.50 -6.95 -7.89
C THR A 151 3.13 -7.46 -8.35
N GLY A 152 2.74 -8.66 -7.94
CA GLY A 152 1.44 -9.26 -8.33
C GLY A 152 1.45 -10.00 -9.67
N PHE A 153 2.57 -9.99 -10.40
CA PHE A 153 2.71 -10.76 -11.62
C PHE A 153 2.91 -12.26 -11.32
N THR A 154 2.17 -13.11 -12.02
CA THR A 154 2.55 -14.51 -12.22
C THR A 154 3.54 -14.60 -13.38
N GLN A 155 4.29 -15.70 -13.50
CA GLN A 155 5.18 -15.90 -14.66
C GLN A 155 4.40 -15.85 -15.98
N ARG A 156 3.22 -16.48 -16.02
CA ARG A 156 2.30 -16.45 -17.16
C ARG A 156 1.91 -15.00 -17.53
N ASN A 157 1.64 -14.15 -16.54
CA ASN A 157 1.30 -12.75 -16.79
C ASN A 157 2.48 -12.01 -17.43
N LEU A 158 3.70 -12.23 -16.95
CA LEU A 158 4.91 -11.60 -17.50
C LEU A 158 5.14 -12.01 -18.96
N ASP A 159 5.00 -13.31 -19.26
CA ASP A 159 5.20 -13.84 -20.61
C ASP A 159 4.11 -13.34 -21.58
N SER A 160 2.88 -13.21 -21.09
CA SER A 160 1.78 -12.61 -21.86
C SER A 160 2.03 -11.13 -22.12
N LEU A 161 2.33 -10.35 -21.09
CA LEU A 161 2.61 -8.91 -21.19
C LEU A 161 3.77 -8.64 -22.15
N LYS A 162 4.85 -9.42 -22.08
CA LYS A 162 6.00 -9.26 -22.98
C LYS A 162 5.62 -9.43 -24.44
N ARG A 163 4.76 -10.40 -24.76
CA ARG A 163 4.27 -10.62 -26.13
C ARG A 163 3.32 -9.51 -26.59
N THR A 164 2.39 -9.11 -25.73
CA THR A 164 1.40 -8.07 -26.07
C THR A 164 2.03 -6.68 -26.20
N LEU A 165 3.02 -6.35 -25.37
CA LEU A 165 3.68 -5.04 -25.37
C LEU A 165 4.80 -4.92 -26.42
N ALA A 166 5.36 -6.03 -26.91
CA ALA A 166 6.41 -6.02 -27.92
C ALA A 166 6.05 -5.26 -29.22
N PRO A 167 4.87 -5.47 -29.84
CA PRO A 167 4.48 -4.74 -31.05
C PRO A 167 4.10 -3.27 -30.79
N LEU A 168 3.81 -2.90 -29.54
CA LEU A 168 3.37 -1.55 -29.18
C LEU A 168 4.52 -0.61 -28.81
N ARG A 169 5.77 -1.05 -28.97
CA ARG A 169 6.94 -0.24 -28.59
C ARG A 169 6.99 1.03 -29.43
N THR A 170 7.26 2.14 -28.76
CA THR A 170 7.44 3.44 -29.38
C THR A 170 8.60 4.19 -28.73
N ASP A 171 9.22 5.09 -29.48
CA ASP A 171 10.20 6.04 -28.96
C ASP A 171 9.52 7.29 -28.36
N GLU A 172 8.23 7.48 -28.63
CA GLU A 172 7.45 8.58 -28.09
C GLU A 172 7.05 8.31 -26.63
N ASN A 173 7.18 9.34 -25.79
CA ASN A 173 6.75 9.28 -24.41
C ASN A 173 5.22 9.53 -24.35
N PRO A 174 4.39 8.57 -23.93
CA PRO A 174 2.93 8.75 -23.85
C PRO A 174 2.51 9.55 -22.61
N PHE A 175 3.43 9.86 -21.69
CA PHE A 175 3.14 10.66 -20.50
C PHE A 175 3.20 12.15 -20.82
N GLY A 176 2.10 12.87 -20.54
CA GLY A 176 1.94 14.28 -20.95
C GLY A 176 2.88 15.28 -20.25
N ALA A 177 3.55 14.85 -19.18
CA ALA A 177 4.69 15.54 -18.61
C ALA A 177 5.92 14.64 -18.70
N SER A 178 7.09 15.23 -18.92
CA SER A 178 8.36 14.51 -18.87
C SER A 178 8.47 13.76 -17.54
N LEU A 179 8.64 12.45 -17.60
CA LEU A 179 8.88 11.64 -16.41
C LEU A 179 10.15 12.15 -15.71
N PRO A 180 10.19 12.19 -14.36
CA PRO A 180 11.42 12.49 -13.64
C PRO A 180 12.54 11.56 -14.11
N ALA A 181 13.78 12.04 -14.23
CA ALA A 181 14.89 11.28 -14.83
C ALA A 181 15.05 9.87 -14.24
N ARG A 182 14.83 9.72 -12.92
CA ARG A 182 14.85 8.44 -12.22
C ARG A 182 13.76 7.47 -12.70
N GLU A 183 12.59 7.98 -13.06
CA GLU A 183 11.43 7.24 -13.59
C GLU A 183 11.48 7.07 -15.12
N ALA A 184 12.25 7.87 -15.85
CA ALA A 184 12.52 7.67 -17.28
C ALA A 184 13.65 6.65 -17.57
N LYS A 185 14.64 6.53 -16.68
CA LYS A 185 15.82 5.68 -16.90
C LYS A 185 15.49 4.20 -17.17
N GLY A 186 15.89 3.70 -18.34
CA GLY A 186 15.73 2.28 -18.71
C GLY A 186 14.28 1.85 -18.97
N VAL A 187 13.41 2.80 -19.31
CA VAL A 187 12.03 2.54 -19.74
C VAL A 187 12.01 2.21 -21.22
N THR A 188 11.22 1.21 -21.59
CA THR A 188 10.72 1.01 -22.94
C THR A 188 9.29 1.53 -22.98
N PHE A 189 9.05 2.62 -23.72
CA PHE A 189 7.70 3.16 -23.87
C PHE A 189 6.86 2.28 -24.79
N VAL A 190 5.54 2.35 -24.60
CA VAL A 190 4.57 1.69 -25.46
C VAL A 190 3.43 2.63 -25.78
N GLU A 191 2.76 2.40 -26.92
CA GLU A 191 1.52 3.07 -27.26
C GLU A 191 0.49 2.86 -26.12
N PRO A 192 -0.21 3.92 -25.68
CA PRO A 192 -1.08 3.89 -24.49
C PRO A 192 -2.45 3.28 -24.81
N THR A 193 -2.46 2.07 -25.37
CA THR A 193 -3.66 1.38 -25.87
C THR A 193 -4.14 0.26 -24.95
N LEU A 194 -3.33 -0.16 -23.98
CA LEU A 194 -3.66 -1.28 -23.10
C LEU A 194 -4.10 -0.81 -21.71
N VAL A 195 -5.30 -1.19 -21.34
CA VAL A 195 -5.84 -1.03 -19.99
C VAL A 195 -5.47 -2.24 -19.13
N GLY A 196 -5.09 -1.96 -17.89
CA GLY A 196 -4.93 -2.95 -16.84
C GLY A 196 -5.60 -2.50 -15.56
N GLU A 197 -5.60 -3.39 -14.59
CA GLU A 197 -6.11 -3.10 -13.27
C GLU A 197 -5.03 -3.38 -12.22
N VAL A 198 -4.93 -2.47 -11.26
CA VAL A 198 -4.06 -2.63 -10.10
C VAL A 198 -4.87 -2.54 -8.82
N ARG A 199 -4.42 -3.28 -7.81
CA ARG A 199 -4.77 -2.94 -6.43
C ARG A 199 -3.71 -2.01 -5.85
N TYR A 200 -4.13 -1.12 -4.97
CA TYR A 200 -3.28 -0.14 -4.31
C TYR A 200 -3.83 0.22 -2.92
N SER A 201 -3.00 0.84 -2.08
CA SER A 201 -3.42 1.27 -0.75
C SER A 201 -4.05 2.67 -0.76
N GLU A 202 -3.39 3.64 -1.37
CA GLU A 202 -3.81 5.05 -1.36
C GLU A 202 -3.23 5.83 -2.55
N TRP A 203 -3.84 6.97 -2.86
CA TRP A 203 -3.27 7.99 -3.75
C TRP A 203 -2.37 8.93 -2.94
N THR A 204 -1.17 9.24 -3.45
CA THR A 204 -0.31 10.28 -2.88
C THR A 204 -0.77 11.68 -3.30
N PRO A 205 -0.33 12.75 -2.61
CA PRO A 205 -0.59 14.14 -3.05
C PRO A 205 -0.09 14.42 -4.48
N ASP A 206 1.01 13.79 -4.88
CA ASP A 206 1.55 13.90 -6.25
C ASP A 206 0.81 13.03 -7.30
N ASN A 207 -0.41 12.59 -6.99
CA ASN A 207 -1.25 11.74 -7.85
C ASN A 207 -0.58 10.42 -8.30
N ARG A 208 0.08 9.73 -7.37
CA ARG A 208 0.66 8.39 -7.60
C ARG A 208 -0.03 7.34 -6.75
N LEU A 209 -0.09 6.11 -7.25
CA LEU A 209 -0.61 4.96 -6.53
C LEU A 209 0.47 4.36 -5.62
N ARG A 210 0.10 4.09 -4.36
CA ARG A 210 1.01 3.53 -3.36
C ARG A 210 0.74 2.04 -3.11
N GLN A 211 1.81 1.27 -2.85
CA GLN A 211 1.76 -0.17 -2.60
C GLN A 211 1.01 -0.96 -3.68
N THR A 212 1.28 -0.63 -4.94
CA THR A 212 0.61 -1.22 -6.10
C THR A 212 0.96 -2.69 -6.29
N SER A 213 -0.03 -3.46 -6.74
CA SER A 213 0.11 -4.85 -7.15
C SER A 213 -0.80 -5.14 -8.34
N TRP A 214 -0.24 -5.75 -9.37
CA TRP A 214 -0.92 -6.02 -10.64
C TRP A 214 -2.04 -7.04 -10.45
N ARG A 215 -3.22 -6.76 -11.00
CA ARG A 215 -4.36 -7.70 -11.02
C ARG A 215 -4.53 -8.35 -12.39
N GLY A 216 -4.34 -7.62 -13.48
CA GLY A 216 -4.49 -8.17 -14.83
C GLY A 216 -4.66 -7.12 -15.89
N LEU A 217 -4.60 -7.55 -17.15
CA LEU A 217 -5.06 -6.75 -18.28
C LEU A 217 -6.60 -6.72 -18.29
N ARG A 218 -7.17 -5.63 -18.80
CA ARG A 218 -8.61 -5.43 -19.01
C ARG A 218 -8.86 -5.21 -20.51
N PRO A 219 -8.84 -6.29 -21.33
CA PRO A 219 -9.07 -6.17 -22.77
C PRO A 219 -10.51 -5.74 -23.11
N ASP A 220 -11.39 -5.75 -22.11
CA ASP A 220 -12.77 -5.29 -22.17
C ASP A 220 -12.91 -3.76 -22.02
N LYS A 221 -11.82 -3.03 -21.80
CA LYS A 221 -11.81 -1.59 -21.52
C LYS A 221 -11.05 -0.79 -22.57
N ASP A 222 -11.64 0.33 -22.96
CA ASP A 222 -10.97 1.31 -23.79
C ASP A 222 -10.16 2.29 -22.92
N PRO A 223 -8.94 2.69 -23.30
CA PRO A 223 -8.15 3.67 -22.56
C PRO A 223 -8.91 4.97 -22.25
N SER A 224 -9.80 5.43 -23.14
CA SER A 224 -10.59 6.66 -22.94
C SER A 224 -11.63 6.58 -21.81
N GLU A 225 -12.00 5.37 -21.38
CA GLU A 225 -12.90 5.13 -20.26
C GLU A 225 -12.19 5.19 -18.91
N VAL A 226 -10.86 5.13 -18.90
CA VAL A 226 -10.06 5.10 -17.68
C VAL A 226 -10.05 6.48 -17.05
N VAL A 227 -10.67 6.60 -15.89
CA VAL A 227 -10.67 7.80 -15.05
C VAL A 227 -10.13 7.47 -13.66
N ARG A 228 -9.71 8.50 -12.92
CA ARG A 228 -9.37 8.31 -11.51
C ARG A 228 -10.63 8.04 -10.70
N GLU A 229 -10.67 6.89 -10.04
CA GLU A 229 -11.74 6.43 -9.17
C GLU A 229 -11.62 6.98 -7.73
#